data_AF-A0A838STC7-F1
#
_entry.id   AF-A0A838STC7-F1
#
_cell.length_a   1.000
_cell.length_b   1.000
_cell.length_c   1.000
_cell.angle_alpha   90.00
_cell.angle_beta   90.00
_cell.angle_gamma   90.00
#
_symmetry.space_group_name_H-M   'P 1'
#
loop_
_entity.id
_entity.type
_entity.pdbx_description
1 polymer ?
#
loop_
_entity_poly.entity_id
_entity_poly.type
_entity_poly.pdbx_seq_one_letter_code
_entity_poly.pdbx_strand_id
1 'polypeptide(L)'
;QVTIGSTEHWVPEWWLDEENLRFYTIPDNRTVRVFYAAPFAAPTSADDDLKGVCGIPESAQDIVAWGTAFRALVGKEAQRLDIDVQTSVRQGTDVLPGSLTQAARTLYTQRSMRVAAEMGNLHRRYPPRF
;
A
#
# COMPACT_ATOMS: atom_id res chain seq x y z
N GLN A 1 22.26 -13.71 23.60
CA GLN A 1 23.52 -13.02 23.26
C GLN A 1 23.84 -13.39 21.82
N VAL A 2 23.69 -12.47 20.87
CA VAL A 2 24.03 -12.72 19.46
C VAL A 2 25.24 -11.85 19.15
N THR A 3 26.39 -12.49 18.96
CA THR A 3 27.62 -11.86 18.50
C THR A 3 27.53 -11.75 16.98
N ILE A 4 27.39 -10.54 16.45
CA ILE A 4 27.38 -10.30 15.00
C ILE A 4 28.78 -9.83 14.61
N GLY A 5 29.53 -10.73 13.96
CA GLY A 5 30.73 -10.37 13.22
C GLY A 5 30.38 -9.49 12.02
N SER A 6 31.30 -8.61 11.65
CA SER A 6 31.30 -7.77 10.45
C SER A 6 30.42 -8.33 9.33
N THR A 7 29.30 -7.66 9.04
CA THR A 7 28.42 -8.04 7.94
C THR A 7 28.35 -6.88 6.99
N GLU A 8 28.93 -7.06 5.81
CA GLU A 8 28.92 -6.11 4.70
C GLU A 8 27.48 -5.69 4.38
N HIS A 9 27.23 -4.38 4.39
CA HIS A 9 25.94 -3.81 4.06
C HIS A 9 25.92 -3.51 2.56
N TRP A 10 25.01 -4.13 1.82
CA TRP A 10 24.83 -3.86 0.38
C TRP A 10 24.30 -2.43 0.21
N VAL A 11 25.15 -1.55 -0.32
CA VAL A 11 24.81 -0.18 -0.69
C VAL A 11 24.57 -0.16 -2.20
N PRO A 12 23.41 0.30 -2.69
CA PRO A 12 23.16 0.38 -4.12
C PRO A 12 24.09 1.42 -4.79
N GLU A 13 24.56 1.10 -5.99
CA GLU A 13 25.63 1.80 -6.73
C GLU A 13 25.34 3.28 -7.03
N TRP A 14 24.07 3.67 -7.13
CA TRP A 14 23.63 5.06 -7.35
C TRP A 14 23.65 5.93 -6.08
N TRP A 15 24.09 5.38 -4.95
CA TRP A 15 24.34 6.09 -3.69
C TRP A 15 25.84 6.36 -3.47
N LEU A 16 26.68 6.00 -4.44
CA LEU A 16 28.13 6.19 -4.45
C LEU A 16 28.51 7.48 -5.18
N ASP A 17 27.99 8.62 -4.73
CA ASP A 17 28.63 9.88 -5.07
C ASP A 17 29.87 10.00 -4.16
N GLU A 18 31.07 10.15 -4.74
CA GLU A 18 32.35 10.15 -4.01
C GLU A 18 32.40 11.19 -2.86
N GLU A 19 31.55 12.22 -2.90
CA GLU A 19 31.43 13.24 -1.84
C GLU A 19 30.48 12.86 -0.68
N ASN A 20 29.63 11.84 -0.82
CA ASN A 20 28.57 11.55 0.14
C ASN A 20 28.65 10.17 0.83
N LEU A 21 29.74 9.43 0.59
CA LEU A 21 30.07 8.18 1.26
C LEU A 21 30.55 8.42 2.69
N ARG A 22 29.67 8.94 3.54
CA ARG A 22 29.90 8.98 4.99
C ARG A 22 29.67 7.60 5.56
N PHE A 23 30.71 6.78 5.59
CA PHE A 23 30.76 5.63 6.48
C PHE A 23 30.56 6.14 7.90
N TYR A 24 29.34 6.01 8.43
CA TYR A 24 29.09 6.21 9.84
C TYR A 24 29.71 5.03 10.57
N THR A 25 30.95 5.18 11.02
CA THR A 25 31.55 4.26 11.98
C THR A 25 30.67 4.25 13.22
N ILE A 26 29.87 3.20 13.37
CA ILE A 26 29.06 3.00 14.57
C ILE A 26 30.07 2.71 15.68
N PRO A 27 30.10 3.52 16.76
CA PRO A 27 31.02 3.26 17.87
C PRO A 27 30.72 1.87 18.44
N ASP A 28 31.77 1.10 18.68
CA ASP A 28 31.67 -0.20 19.35
C ASP A 28 30.88 -0.02 20.66
N ASN A 29 29.97 -0.96 20.94
CA ASN A 29 29.10 -0.97 22.12
C ASN A 29 27.91 0.03 22.11
N ARG A 30 27.40 0.45 20.94
CA ARG A 30 26.09 1.14 20.84
C ARG A 30 25.06 0.34 20.08
N THR A 31 23.82 0.33 20.60
CA THR A 31 22.67 -0.23 19.88
C THR A 31 22.21 0.78 18.83
N VAL A 32 22.23 0.39 17.55
CA VAL A 32 21.70 1.20 16.45
C VAL A 32 20.41 0.59 15.96
N ARG A 33 19.42 1.44 15.67
CA ARG A 33 18.16 1.04 15.03
C ARG A 33 18.25 1.38 13.54
N VAL A 34 18.25 0.34 12.71
CA VAL A 34 18.28 0.47 11.24
C VAL A 34 16.85 0.41 10.72
N PHE A 35 16.51 1.36 9.86
CA PHE A 35 15.24 1.38 9.13
C PHE A 35 15.58 1.31 7.64
N TYR A 36 14.94 0.41 6.91
CA TYR A 36 15.10 0.29 5.46
C TYR A 36 13.72 0.22 4.80
N ALA A 37 13.63 0.78 3.60
CA ALA A 37 12.46 0.63 2.75
C ALA A 37 12.66 -0.60 1.87
N ALA A 38 11.79 -1.60 1.99
CA ALA A 38 11.80 -2.74 1.08
C ALA A 38 11.27 -2.31 -0.30
N PRO A 39 11.86 -2.81 -1.41
CA PRO A 39 11.29 -2.58 -2.73
C PRO A 39 9.92 -3.24 -2.84
N PHE A 40 8.96 -2.57 -3.47
CA PHE A 40 7.63 -3.14 -3.72
C PHE A 40 7.70 -4.17 -4.84
N ALA A 41 7.19 -5.37 -4.56
CA ALA A 41 6.94 -6.41 -5.56
C ALA A 41 5.43 -6.67 -5.68
N ALA A 42 4.92 -6.71 -6.91
CA ALA A 42 3.51 -6.99 -7.15
C ALA A 42 3.20 -8.47 -6.89
N PRO A 43 2.03 -8.79 -6.32
CA PRO A 43 1.60 -10.18 -6.19
C PRO A 43 1.28 -10.76 -7.57
N THR A 44 1.58 -12.03 -7.76
CA THR A 44 1.41 -12.76 -9.04
C THR A 44 0.29 -13.80 -8.97
N SER A 45 -0.03 -14.28 -7.76
CA SER A 45 -1.14 -15.19 -7.47
C SER A 45 -2.14 -14.54 -6.50
N ALA A 46 -3.37 -15.04 -6.51
CA ALA A 46 -4.40 -14.63 -5.54
C ALA A 46 -4.12 -15.16 -4.12
N ASP A 47 -3.29 -16.20 -4.01
CA ASP A 47 -2.89 -16.81 -2.73
C ASP A 47 -1.60 -16.20 -2.15
N ASP A 48 -1.03 -15.18 -2.80
CA ASP A 48 0.21 -14.55 -2.36
C ASP A 48 0.00 -13.75 -1.06
N ASP A 49 0.90 -13.94 -0.10
CA ASP A 49 0.92 -13.13 1.12
C ASP A 49 1.43 -11.70 0.82
N LEU A 50 0.56 -10.71 1.02
CA LEU A 50 0.87 -9.30 0.81
C LEU A 50 2.00 -8.80 1.72
N LYS A 51 2.21 -9.42 2.88
CA LYS A 51 3.30 -9.06 3.78
C LYS A 51 4.63 -9.60 3.30
N GLY A 52 4.70 -10.91 3.03
CA GLY A 52 5.90 -11.57 2.56
C GLY A 52 6.33 -11.16 1.16
N VAL A 53 5.39 -11.07 0.22
CA VAL A 53 5.67 -10.79 -1.19
C VAL A 53 5.76 -9.29 -1.47
N CYS A 54 4.75 -8.53 -1.03
CA CYS A 54 4.64 -7.11 -1.40
C CYS A 54 5.30 -6.17 -0.39
N GLY A 55 5.74 -6.68 0.76
CA GLY A 55 6.29 -5.85 1.85
C GLY A 55 5.25 -4.94 2.51
N ILE A 56 3.95 -5.22 2.31
CA ILE A 56 2.86 -4.41 2.87
C ILE A 56 2.57 -4.88 4.31
N PRO A 57 2.63 -4.00 5.32
CA PRO A 57 2.32 -4.40 6.69
C PRO A 57 0.85 -4.80 6.83
N GLU A 58 0.56 -5.75 7.72
CA GLU A 58 -0.81 -6.21 8.03
C GLU A 58 -1.77 -5.05 8.37
N SER A 59 -1.26 -4.00 9.02
CA SER A 59 -2.03 -2.80 9.37
C SER A 59 -2.51 -1.98 8.17
N ALA A 60 -1.94 -2.18 6.99
CA ALA A 60 -2.24 -1.45 5.76
C ALA A 60 -2.90 -2.31 4.65
N GLN A 61 -3.16 -3.60 4.92
CA GLN A 61 -3.75 -4.50 3.92
C GLN A 61 -5.19 -4.11 3.56
N ASP A 62 -5.92 -3.51 4.49
CA ASP A 62 -7.29 -2.98 4.29
C ASP A 62 -7.34 -1.87 3.23
N ILE A 63 -6.31 -1.02 3.17
CA ILE A 63 -6.20 0.05 2.17
C ILE A 63 -6.17 -0.52 0.74
N VAL A 64 -5.51 -1.67 0.56
CA VAL A 64 -5.46 -2.38 -0.72
C VAL A 64 -6.84 -2.92 -1.06
N ALA A 65 -7.50 -3.60 -0.12
CA ALA A 65 -8.83 -4.18 -0.31
C ALA A 65 -9.90 -3.12 -0.70
N TRP A 66 -9.87 -1.94 -0.08
CA TRP A 66 -10.80 -0.88 -0.45
C TRP A 66 -10.46 -0.24 -1.80
N GLY A 67 -9.18 -0.16 -2.14
CA GLY A 67 -8.74 0.31 -3.46
C GLY A 67 -9.18 -0.62 -4.60
N THR A 68 -9.06 -1.94 -4.39
CA THR A 68 -9.52 -2.94 -5.35
C THR A 68 -11.05 -2.92 -5.49
N ALA A 69 -11.78 -2.86 -4.37
CA ALA A 69 -13.24 -2.77 -4.36
C ALA A 69 -13.74 -1.51 -5.08
N PHE A 70 -13.12 -0.36 -4.83
CA PHE A 70 -13.43 0.89 -5.54
C PHE A 70 -13.23 0.74 -7.06
N ARG A 71 -12.06 0.28 -7.50
CA ARG A 71 -11.76 0.10 -8.93
C ARG A 71 -12.72 -0.88 -9.61
N ALA A 72 -13.15 -1.92 -8.90
CA ALA A 72 -14.13 -2.88 -9.40
C ALA A 72 -15.52 -2.28 -9.65
N LEU A 73 -15.87 -1.14 -9.03
CA LEU A 73 -17.18 -0.50 -9.15
C LEU A 73 -17.22 0.67 -10.15
N VAL A 74 -16.13 1.42 -10.31
CA VAL A 74 -16.09 2.71 -11.06
C VAL A 74 -16.59 2.61 -12.51
N GLY A 75 -16.42 1.45 -13.17
CA GLY A 75 -16.89 1.25 -14.55
C GLY A 75 -18.23 0.51 -14.69
N LYS A 76 -18.72 -0.14 -13.63
CA LYS A 76 -19.90 -1.02 -13.71
C LYS A 76 -21.21 -0.26 -13.86
N GLU A 77 -21.28 0.94 -13.30
CA GLU A 77 -22.49 1.77 -13.40
C GLU A 77 -22.73 2.25 -14.84
N ALA A 78 -21.66 2.65 -15.55
CA ALA A 78 -21.76 3.06 -16.95
C ALA A 78 -22.25 1.89 -17.84
N GLN A 79 -21.74 0.67 -17.58
CA GLN A 79 -22.20 -0.54 -18.26
C GLN A 79 -23.66 -0.88 -17.97
N ARG A 80 -24.18 -0.55 -16.78
CA ARG A 80 -25.59 -0.78 -16.42
C ARG A 80 -26.53 0.24 -17.08
N LEU A 81 -26.05 1.45 -17.33
CA LEU A 81 -26.84 2.54 -17.92
C LEU A 81 -26.84 2.51 -19.46
N ASP A 82 -25.95 1.73 -20.08
CA ASP A 82 -25.88 1.60 -21.53
C ASP A 82 -27.08 0.83 -22.09
N ILE A 83 -27.72 1.40 -23.12
CA ILE A 83 -29.09 1.08 -23.56
C ILE A 83 -29.17 -0.17 -24.48
N ASP A 84 -28.04 -0.65 -25.00
CA ASP A 84 -28.00 -1.77 -25.97
C ASP A 84 -28.18 -3.16 -25.34
N VAL A 85 -28.16 -3.28 -24.02
CA VAL A 85 -28.46 -4.53 -23.32
C VAL A 85 -29.85 -4.39 -22.69
N GLN A 86 -30.88 -4.89 -23.39
CA GLN A 86 -32.20 -5.09 -22.81
C GLN A 86 -32.10 -6.04 -21.60
N THR A 87 -31.83 -5.49 -20.42
CA THR A 87 -31.96 -6.22 -19.17
C THR A 87 -33.43 -6.20 -18.79
N SER A 88 -33.97 -7.40 -18.54
CA SER A 88 -35.30 -7.67 -17.99
C SER A 88 -35.85 -6.50 -17.14
N VAL A 89 -37.02 -5.99 -17.52
CA VAL A 89 -37.72 -4.84 -16.90
C VAL A 89 -37.90 -4.99 -15.38
N ARG A 90 -37.79 -6.21 -14.84
CA ARG A 90 -37.89 -6.48 -13.40
C ARG A 90 -36.67 -6.06 -12.57
N GLN A 91 -35.47 -5.91 -13.15
CA GLN A 91 -34.28 -5.51 -12.37
C GLN A 91 -34.05 -4.00 -12.32
N GLY A 92 -34.66 -3.24 -13.23
CA GLY A 92 -34.49 -1.79 -13.31
C GLY A 92 -35.17 -0.99 -12.19
N THR A 93 -36.14 -1.57 -11.47
CA THR A 93 -36.88 -0.87 -10.40
C THR A 93 -36.26 -1.01 -9.00
N ASP A 94 -35.50 -2.07 -8.75
CA ASP A 94 -35.02 -2.40 -7.40
C ASP A 94 -33.74 -1.67 -7.01
N VAL A 95 -32.96 -1.20 -7.99
CA VAL A 95 -31.68 -0.54 -7.75
C VAL A 95 -31.68 0.84 -8.40
N LEU A 96 -31.71 1.87 -7.55
CA LEU A 96 -31.71 3.27 -7.98
C LEU A 96 -30.46 3.58 -8.85
N PRO A 97 -30.63 4.35 -9.94
CA PRO A 97 -29.52 4.97 -10.66
C PRO A 97 -28.59 5.73 -9.71
N GLY A 98 -27.27 5.59 -9.89
CA GLY A 98 -26.26 6.25 -9.07
C GLY A 98 -25.91 5.53 -7.76
N SER A 99 -26.59 4.45 -7.40
CA SER A 99 -26.30 3.65 -6.20
C SER A 99 -24.85 3.10 -6.18
N LEU A 100 -24.35 2.57 -7.30
CA LEU A 100 -22.96 2.08 -7.37
C LEU A 100 -21.96 3.24 -7.30
N THR A 101 -22.25 4.37 -7.94
CA THR A 101 -21.40 5.57 -7.86
C THR A 101 -21.30 6.07 -6.42
N GLN A 102 -22.40 6.05 -5.68
CA GLN A 102 -22.42 6.44 -4.28
C GLN A 102 -21.61 5.45 -3.42
N ALA A 103 -21.77 4.15 -3.62
CA ALA A 103 -20.98 3.14 -2.93
C ALA A 103 -19.47 3.27 -3.21
N ALA A 104 -19.10 3.52 -4.48
CA ALA A 104 -17.70 3.74 -4.87
C ALA A 104 -17.10 4.97 -4.16
N ARG A 105 -17.85 6.07 -4.06
CA ARG A 105 -17.42 7.26 -3.31
C ARG A 105 -17.17 6.93 -1.84
N THR A 106 -18.07 6.20 -1.19
CA THR A 106 -17.90 5.80 0.21
C THR A 106 -16.63 4.98 0.42
N LEU A 107 -16.35 4.00 -0.45
CA LEU A 107 -15.12 3.20 -0.38
C LEU A 107 -13.86 4.05 -0.58
N TYR A 108 -13.90 4.98 -1.52
CA TYR A 108 -12.78 5.91 -1.75
C TYR A 108 -12.51 6.80 -0.53
N THR A 109 -13.56 7.33 0.10
CA THR A 109 -13.45 8.12 1.32
C THR A 109 -12.89 7.31 2.49
N GLN A 110 -13.36 6.08 2.68
CA GLN A 110 -12.79 5.18 3.70
C GLN A 110 -11.30 4.98 3.43
N ARG A 111 -10.92 4.66 2.19
CA ARG A 111 -9.53 4.50 1.77
C ARG A 111 -8.67 5.70 2.08
N SER A 112 -9.10 6.91 1.74
CA SER A 112 -8.31 8.11 2.01
C SER A 112 -8.12 8.35 3.51
N MET A 113 -9.15 8.11 4.33
CA MET A 113 -9.05 8.20 5.79
C MET A 113 -8.03 7.22 6.36
N ARG A 114 -8.02 5.97 5.89
CA ARG A 114 -7.05 4.96 6.38
C ARG A 114 -5.64 5.20 5.88
N VAL A 115 -5.45 5.68 4.66
CA VAL A 115 -4.13 6.12 4.18
C VAL A 115 -3.57 7.21 5.10
N ALA A 116 -4.36 8.23 5.45
CA ALA A 116 -3.93 9.29 6.36
C ALA A 116 -3.60 8.76 7.77
N ALA A 117 -4.44 7.87 8.30
CA ALA A 117 -4.20 7.24 9.61
C ALA A 117 -2.90 6.41 9.61
N GLU A 118 -2.66 5.64 8.56
CA GLU A 118 -1.48 4.79 8.47
C GLU A 118 -0.20 5.59 8.23
N MET A 119 -0.25 6.66 7.44
CA MET A 119 0.85 7.62 7.35
C MET A 119 1.22 8.18 8.74
N GLY A 120 0.23 8.54 9.56
CA GLY A 120 0.46 8.99 10.93
C GLY A 120 1.10 7.90 11.82
N ASN A 121 0.67 6.65 11.68
CA ASN A 121 1.26 5.52 12.40
C ASN A 121 2.71 5.28 11.97
N LEU A 122 2.99 5.31 10.67
CA LEU A 122 4.34 5.13 10.12
C LEU A 122 5.27 6.26 10.55
N HIS A 123 4.83 7.51 10.51
CA HIS A 123 5.63 8.65 11.00
C HIS A 123 5.96 8.54 12.49
N ARG A 124 5.05 8.04 13.33
CA ARG A 124 5.33 7.80 14.76
C ARG A 124 6.32 6.67 14.98
N ARG A 125 6.21 5.60 14.18
CA ARG A 125 7.07 4.40 14.31
C ARG A 125 8.46 4.62 13.72
N TYR A 126 8.52 5.37 12.62
CA TYR A 126 9.69 5.65 11.80
C TYR A 126 9.80 7.17 11.58
N PRO A 127 10.26 7.93 12.58
CA PRO A 127 10.38 9.37 12.45
C PRO A 127 11.41 9.71 11.36
N PRO A 128 11.09 10.63 10.43
CA PRO A 128 12.07 11.11 9.47
C PRO A 128 13.22 11.76 10.24
N ARG A 129 14.47 11.46 9.84
CA ARG A 129 15.63 12.19 10.33
C ARG A 129 15.57 13.60 9.72
N PHE A 130 15.48 14.61 10.57
CA PHE A 130 15.71 16.01 10.20
C PHE A 130 17.21 16.30 10.16
#